data_AF-A0A1D3DMM5-F1
#
_entry.id   AF-A0A1D3DMM5-F1
#
_cell.length_a   1.000
_cell.length_b   1.000
_cell.length_c   1.000
_cell.angle_alpha   90.00
_cell.angle_beta   90.00
_cell.angle_gamma   90.00
#
_symmetry.space_group_name_H-M   'P 1'
#
loop_
_entity.id
_entity.type
_entity.pdbx_description
1 polymer ?
#
loop_
_entity_poly.entity_id
_entity_poly.type
_entity_poly.pdbx_seq_one_letter_code
_entity_poly.pdbx_strand_id
1 'polypeptide(L)'
;MAHRDIDGIDRTGERTDRAAGPQEGTAPDEEPQPLSPTAARDLFADRAPLGLVRLFEAAVPLVLDGEPVEDEERMHADLAGPLHLTPLGRGNDTVLAAFTDRALMLEAVRRVDTAYEELTPEQAERARASFEKICVSNPTALDARVCFFEDAGEQGDVKCLGPGLGYPNLSRLSRGFLGTRNWNDVISSLSWCRFDVSLFDAFDWQGNEFFAPKGCTTPDLSRFGWGDRTASIVNWGS
;
A
#
# COMPACT_ATOMS: atom_id res chain seq x y z
N MET A 1 55.96 -2.67 -59.84
CA MET A 1 56.14 -3.98 -60.52
C MET A 1 55.84 -5.06 -59.51
N ALA A 2 54.97 -6.00 -59.88
CA ALA A 2 54.59 -7.31 -59.29
C ALA A 2 54.57 -7.49 -57.75
N HIS A 3 53.45 -7.72 -57.05
CA HIS A 3 52.47 -8.84 -57.02
C HIS A 3 52.94 -10.17 -56.40
N ARG A 4 52.07 -10.66 -55.47
CA ARG A 4 51.78 -12.04 -54.99
C ARG A 4 52.33 -12.43 -53.60
N ASP A 5 51.49 -12.58 -52.57
CA ASP A 5 50.48 -13.65 -52.26
C ASP A 5 51.17 -14.82 -51.52
N ILE A 6 50.66 -15.55 -50.51
CA ILE A 6 49.35 -15.67 -49.84
C ILE A 6 49.54 -16.57 -48.58
N ASP A 7 48.63 -16.42 -47.61
CA ASP A 7 48.15 -17.33 -46.55
C ASP A 7 48.99 -17.84 -45.36
N GLY A 8 48.32 -17.71 -44.19
CA GLY A 8 48.63 -18.39 -42.94
C GLY A 8 47.74 -17.87 -41.81
N ILE A 9 46.42 -18.14 -41.89
CA ILE A 9 45.49 -17.96 -40.76
C ILE A 9 45.78 -19.05 -39.74
N ASP A 10 46.09 -18.68 -38.49
CA ASP A 10 45.68 -19.49 -37.35
C ASP A 10 45.14 -18.60 -36.22
N ARG A 11 43.95 -18.99 -35.75
CA ARG A 11 43.10 -18.31 -34.80
C ARG A 11 43.26 -18.99 -33.45
N THR A 12 43.92 -18.35 -32.49
CA THR A 12 43.62 -18.58 -31.06
C THR A 12 43.99 -17.33 -30.26
N GLY A 13 43.02 -16.42 -30.13
CA GLY A 13 43.07 -15.40 -29.09
C GLY A 13 42.67 -16.04 -27.77
N GLU A 14 43.65 -16.34 -26.91
CA GLU A 14 43.41 -16.74 -25.52
C GLU A 14 42.72 -15.59 -24.78
N ARG A 15 41.44 -15.80 -24.51
CA ARG A 15 40.60 -14.98 -23.66
C ARG A 15 41.03 -15.27 -22.23
N THR A 16 41.59 -14.27 -21.56
CA THR A 16 41.85 -14.35 -20.12
C THR A 16 40.52 -14.47 -19.39
N ASP A 17 40.23 -15.66 -18.89
CA ASP A 17 39.13 -15.94 -17.99
C ASP A 17 39.33 -15.15 -16.69
N ARG A 18 38.74 -13.96 -16.63
CA ARG A 18 38.41 -13.34 -15.34
C ARG A 18 37.34 -14.23 -14.72
N ALA A 19 37.77 -15.05 -13.76
CA ALA A 19 36.90 -15.74 -12.83
C ALA A 19 35.84 -14.76 -12.31
N ALA A 20 34.59 -15.01 -12.66
CA ALA A 20 33.45 -14.37 -12.03
C ALA A 20 33.51 -14.74 -10.55
N GLY A 21 33.79 -13.76 -9.70
CA GLY A 21 33.54 -13.88 -8.28
C GLY A 21 32.07 -14.22 -8.06
N PRO A 22 31.72 -14.87 -6.94
CA PRO A 22 30.35 -15.22 -6.64
C PRO A 22 29.50 -13.94 -6.74
N GLN A 23 28.45 -13.98 -7.58
CA GLN A 23 27.39 -12.99 -7.49
C GLN A 23 26.85 -13.08 -6.06
N GLU A 24 27.04 -12.02 -5.27
CA GLU A 24 26.31 -11.85 -4.02
C GLU A 24 24.83 -11.97 -4.37
N GLY A 25 24.26 -13.12 -4.01
CA GLY A 25 22.85 -13.38 -4.17
C GLY A 25 22.10 -12.30 -3.41
N THR A 26 21.17 -11.64 -4.09
CA THR A 26 20.11 -10.86 -3.45
C THR A 26 19.54 -11.71 -2.32
N ALA A 27 19.56 -11.18 -1.10
CA ALA A 27 18.94 -11.84 0.04
C ALA A 27 17.49 -12.20 -0.34
N PRO A 28 16.98 -13.39 0.03
CA PRO A 28 15.61 -13.77 -0.29
C PRO A 28 14.64 -12.76 0.32
N ASP A 29 13.58 -12.45 -0.42
CA ASP A 29 12.47 -11.62 0.05
C ASP A 29 11.96 -12.10 1.41
N GLU A 30 11.64 -11.17 2.30
CA GLU A 30 10.90 -11.51 3.51
C GLU A 30 9.54 -12.13 3.14
N GLU A 31 9.20 -13.25 3.77
CA GLU A 31 7.89 -13.88 3.63
C GLU A 31 6.83 -13.16 4.48
N PRO A 32 5.56 -13.13 4.03
CA PRO A 32 4.50 -12.51 4.82
C PRO A 32 4.27 -13.31 6.10
N GLN A 33 4.07 -12.60 7.21
CA GLN A 33 3.84 -13.20 8.51
C GLN A 33 2.35 -13.47 8.75
N PRO A 34 1.99 -14.61 9.34
CA PRO A 34 0.62 -14.87 9.76
C PRO A 34 0.23 -13.97 10.92
N LEU A 35 -0.99 -13.45 10.88
CA LEU A 35 -1.57 -12.71 11.99
C LEU A 35 -2.06 -13.68 13.06
N SER A 36 -1.75 -13.39 14.32
CA SER A 36 -2.38 -14.13 15.42
C SER A 36 -3.89 -13.81 15.48
N PRO A 37 -4.73 -14.70 16.05
CA PRO A 37 -6.16 -14.41 16.24
C PRO A 37 -6.43 -13.15 17.08
N THR A 38 -5.45 -12.71 17.87
CA THR A 38 -5.51 -11.51 18.71
C THR A 38 -4.74 -10.33 18.12
N ALA A 39 -4.20 -10.46 16.91
CA ALA A 39 -3.28 -9.47 16.32
C ALA A 39 -3.86 -8.06 16.32
N ALA A 40 -5.12 -7.88 15.93
CA ALA A 40 -5.75 -6.56 15.98
C ALA A 40 -5.72 -5.97 17.41
N ARG A 41 -6.16 -6.74 18.42
CA ARG A 41 -6.16 -6.24 19.80
C ARG A 41 -4.73 -5.91 20.27
N ASP A 42 -3.78 -6.80 20.00
CA ASP A 42 -2.44 -6.69 20.53
C ASP A 42 -1.64 -5.56 19.84
N LEU A 43 -1.79 -5.41 18.51
CA LEU A 43 -1.14 -4.35 17.73
C LEU A 43 -1.59 -2.95 18.11
N PHE A 44 -2.87 -2.78 18.45
CA PHE A 44 -3.44 -1.46 18.75
C PHE A 44 -3.40 -1.11 20.26
N ALA A 45 -2.99 -2.04 21.13
CA ALA A 45 -2.85 -1.77 22.57
C ALA A 45 -1.55 -1.01 22.92
N ASP A 46 -0.44 -1.33 22.25
CA ASP A 46 0.90 -0.87 22.62
C ASP A 46 1.58 -0.04 21.49
N ARG A 47 0.83 0.87 20.86
CA ARG A 47 1.42 1.68 19.78
C ARG A 47 2.37 2.72 20.31
N ALA A 48 3.60 2.70 19.78
CA ALA A 48 4.57 3.72 20.09
C ALA A 48 4.06 5.11 19.64
N PRO A 49 4.38 6.18 20.40
CA PRO A 49 4.18 7.56 19.94
C PRO A 49 4.81 7.75 18.56
N LEU A 50 4.19 8.62 17.75
CA LEU A 50 4.72 8.94 16.43
C LEU A 50 6.17 9.41 16.54
N GLY A 51 7.03 8.85 15.70
CA GLY A 51 8.39 9.36 15.49
C GLY A 51 8.36 10.60 14.62
N LEU A 52 8.82 10.48 13.37
CA LEU A 52 8.75 11.57 12.40
C LEU A 52 7.30 11.75 11.92
N VAL A 53 6.71 12.91 12.18
CA VAL A 53 5.41 13.27 11.64
C VAL A 53 5.55 13.70 10.17
N ARG A 54 4.81 13.05 9.27
CA ARG A 54 4.63 13.48 7.87
C ARG A 54 3.22 14.06 7.73
N LEU A 55 3.09 15.36 7.39
CA LEU A 55 1.79 15.99 7.06
C LEU A 55 1.10 15.21 5.95
N PHE A 56 -0.20 14.99 5.99
CA PHE A 56 -0.90 14.21 4.96
C PHE A 56 -0.94 14.97 3.63
N GLU A 57 -1.22 16.27 3.64
CA GLU A 57 -1.38 17.09 2.42
C GLU A 57 -2.45 16.49 1.48
N ALA A 58 -3.58 16.06 2.05
CA ALA A 58 -4.64 15.40 1.29
C ALA A 58 -5.31 16.37 0.29
N ALA A 59 -5.61 15.87 -0.91
CA ALA A 59 -6.36 16.62 -1.92
C ALA A 59 -7.88 16.69 -1.63
N VAL A 60 -8.32 15.98 -0.60
CA VAL A 60 -9.69 15.98 -0.09
C VAL A 60 -9.73 16.59 1.31
N PRO A 61 -10.88 17.11 1.78
CA PRO A 61 -10.99 17.63 3.14
C PRO A 61 -10.56 16.59 4.18
N LEU A 62 -9.76 17.02 5.15
CA LEU A 62 -9.37 16.25 6.32
C LEU A 62 -10.27 16.60 7.50
N VAL A 63 -10.76 15.57 8.19
CA VAL A 63 -11.64 15.71 9.36
C VAL A 63 -11.04 14.87 10.49
N LEU A 64 -10.81 15.47 11.67
CA LEU A 64 -10.31 14.79 12.86
C LEU A 64 -11.44 14.60 13.86
N ASP A 65 -11.76 13.35 14.21
CA ASP A 65 -12.81 13.00 15.19
C ASP A 65 -14.17 13.68 14.93
N GLY A 66 -14.46 13.99 13.66
CA GLY A 66 -15.69 14.64 13.22
C GLY A 66 -15.58 16.16 12.97
N GLU A 67 -14.48 16.80 13.37
CA GLU A 67 -14.25 18.23 13.18
C GLU A 67 -13.30 18.50 11.99
N PRO A 68 -13.60 19.47 11.12
CA PRO A 68 -12.70 19.84 10.01
C PRO A 68 -11.32 20.27 10.51
N VAL A 69 -10.27 19.83 9.81
CA VAL A 69 -8.89 20.26 10.09
C VAL A 69 -8.55 21.44 9.19
N GLU A 70 -8.28 22.59 9.80
CA GLU A 70 -7.84 23.81 9.09
C GLU A 70 -6.32 23.91 8.96
N ASP A 71 -5.58 23.26 9.86
CA ASP A 71 -4.13 23.34 9.97
C ASP A 71 -3.57 21.97 10.41
N GLU A 72 -2.97 21.24 9.48
CA GLU A 72 -2.40 19.91 9.73
C GLU A 72 -1.15 19.98 10.62
N GLU A 73 -0.33 21.03 10.50
CA GLU A 73 0.87 21.18 11.32
C GLU A 73 0.48 21.32 12.79
N ARG A 74 -0.51 22.17 13.06
CA ARG A 74 -1.05 22.34 14.41
C ARG A 74 -1.72 21.06 14.91
N MET A 75 -2.52 20.40 14.07
CA MET A 75 -3.14 19.12 14.42
C MET A 75 -2.09 18.12 14.92
N HIS A 76 -0.99 17.96 14.19
CA HIS A 76 0.07 17.05 14.58
C HIS A 76 0.89 17.51 15.78
N ALA A 77 1.07 18.83 15.98
CA ALA A 77 1.74 19.37 17.16
C ALA A 77 0.94 19.13 18.44
N ASP A 78 -0.39 19.17 18.35
CA ASP A 78 -1.29 19.01 19.49
C ASP A 78 -1.57 17.53 19.84
N LEU A 79 -1.29 16.59 18.93
CA LEU A 79 -1.53 15.15 19.10
C LEU A 79 -0.27 14.39 19.51
N ALA A 80 -0.41 13.51 20.51
CA ALA A 80 0.71 12.73 21.05
C ALA A 80 0.87 11.33 20.42
N GLY A 81 -0.09 10.86 19.62
CA GLY A 81 -0.18 9.47 19.19
C GLY A 81 -0.54 9.30 17.71
N PRO A 82 -0.43 8.06 17.19
CA PRO A 82 -0.78 7.77 15.81
C PRO A 82 -2.27 7.96 15.55
N LEU A 83 -2.57 8.37 14.32
CA LEU A 83 -3.92 8.51 13.81
C LEU A 83 -4.38 7.26 13.07
N HIS A 84 -5.69 7.04 13.10
CA HIS A 84 -6.41 6.02 12.33
C HIS A 84 -7.20 6.72 11.23
N LEU A 85 -6.79 6.55 9.99
CA LEU A 85 -7.34 7.22 8.84
C LEU A 85 -8.17 6.28 7.98
N THR A 86 -9.29 6.74 7.47
CA THR A 86 -10.11 6.00 6.50
C THR A 86 -10.82 6.98 5.59
N PRO A 87 -10.90 6.70 4.27
CA PRO A 87 -11.70 7.53 3.38
C PRO A 87 -13.20 7.26 3.61
N LEU A 88 -13.97 8.31 3.93
CA LEU A 88 -15.42 8.25 4.11
C LEU A 88 -16.13 9.03 2.99
N GLY A 89 -17.39 8.70 2.73
CA GLY A 89 -18.16 9.29 1.63
C GLY A 89 -18.00 8.56 0.31
N ARG A 90 -18.44 9.21 -0.79
CA ARG A 90 -18.44 8.68 -2.16
C ARG A 90 -18.16 9.78 -3.17
N GLY A 91 -17.40 9.46 -4.22
CA GLY A 91 -17.19 10.36 -5.35
C GLY A 91 -16.56 11.70 -4.92
N ASN A 92 -17.27 12.80 -5.17
CA ASN A 92 -16.81 14.15 -4.84
C ASN A 92 -17.01 14.52 -3.36
N ASP A 93 -17.89 13.82 -2.64
CA ASP A 93 -18.13 14.05 -1.21
C ASP A 93 -17.18 13.20 -0.33
N THR A 94 -16.12 12.67 -0.94
CA THR A 94 -15.13 11.87 -0.21
C THR A 94 -14.27 12.77 0.66
N VAL A 95 -14.11 12.41 1.93
CA VAL A 95 -13.22 13.05 2.90
C VAL A 95 -12.20 12.04 3.42
N LEU A 96 -11.05 12.54 3.87
CA LEU A 96 -10.14 11.75 4.69
C LEU A 96 -10.54 11.95 6.15
N ALA A 97 -11.11 10.92 6.77
CA ALA A 97 -11.46 10.96 8.19
C ALA A 97 -10.31 10.37 9.01
N ALA A 98 -9.75 11.17 9.91
CA ALA A 98 -8.75 10.78 10.90
C ALA A 98 -9.41 10.64 12.27
N PHE A 99 -8.94 9.66 13.04
CA PHE A 99 -9.45 9.36 14.37
C PHE A 99 -8.29 9.16 15.34
N THR A 100 -8.44 9.68 16.55
CA THR A 100 -7.52 9.38 17.67
C THR A 100 -7.83 8.03 18.33
N ASP A 101 -9.05 7.53 18.15
CA ASP A 101 -9.51 6.22 18.63
C ASP A 101 -9.91 5.33 17.44
N ARG A 102 -9.23 4.18 17.30
CA ARG A 102 -9.52 3.20 16.27
C ARG A 102 -10.93 2.63 16.36
N ALA A 103 -11.47 2.46 17.57
CA ALA A 103 -12.83 1.95 17.73
C ALA A 103 -13.86 2.89 17.08
N LEU A 104 -13.67 4.20 17.22
CA LEU A 104 -14.49 5.22 16.57
C LEU A 104 -14.35 5.19 15.05
N MET A 105 -13.13 5.00 14.53
CA MET A 105 -12.91 4.79 13.09
C MET A 105 -13.73 3.60 12.58
N LEU A 106 -13.64 2.45 13.25
CA LEU A 106 -14.36 1.23 12.84
C LEU A 106 -15.89 1.42 12.94
N GLU A 107 -16.38 2.18 13.92
CA GLU A 107 -17.80 2.55 14.01
C GLU A 107 -18.24 3.48 12.87
N ALA A 108 -17.40 4.43 12.47
CA ALA A 108 -17.68 5.30 11.33
C ALA A 108 -17.75 4.50 10.02
N VAL A 109 -16.80 3.60 9.78
CA VAL A 109 -16.81 2.70 8.61
C VAL A 109 -18.09 1.87 8.57
N ARG A 110 -18.45 1.21 9.68
CA ARG A 110 -19.67 0.37 9.75
C ARG A 110 -20.95 1.14 9.42
N ARG A 111 -21.05 2.41 9.81
CA ARG A 111 -22.20 3.26 9.49
C ARG A 111 -22.29 3.52 7.99
N VAL A 112 -21.15 3.79 7.34
CA VAL A 112 -21.08 4.07 5.91
C VAL A 112 -21.34 2.80 5.07
N ASP A 113 -20.85 1.63 5.50
CA ASP A 113 -21.08 0.34 4.82
C ASP A 113 -22.58 0.00 4.66
N THR A 114 -23.44 0.44 5.58
CA THR A 114 -24.89 0.16 5.50
C THR A 114 -25.63 0.96 4.42
N ALA A 115 -24.98 1.91 3.75
CA ALA A 115 -25.62 2.86 2.84
C ALA A 115 -25.40 2.58 1.34
N TYR A 116 -24.74 1.48 0.95
CA TYR A 116 -24.41 1.23 -0.45
C TYR A 116 -25.39 0.27 -1.15
N GLU A 117 -25.98 0.73 -2.27
CA GLU A 117 -26.75 -0.10 -3.22
C GLU A 117 -25.82 -0.93 -4.13
N GLU A 118 -26.35 -1.99 -4.75
CA GLU A 118 -25.61 -2.78 -5.75
C GLU A 118 -25.19 -1.91 -6.95
N LEU A 119 -23.89 -1.89 -7.28
CA LEU A 119 -23.38 -1.21 -8.46
C LEU A 119 -23.60 -2.05 -9.72
N THR A 120 -24.04 -1.42 -10.80
CA THR A 120 -24.06 -2.07 -12.12
C THR A 120 -22.63 -2.25 -12.65
N PRO A 121 -22.36 -3.21 -13.56
CA PRO A 121 -21.04 -3.39 -14.15
C PRO A 121 -20.47 -2.12 -14.81
N GLU A 122 -21.32 -1.35 -15.49
CA GLU A 122 -20.93 -0.07 -16.12
C GLU A 122 -20.53 0.99 -15.08
N GLN A 123 -21.20 1.04 -13.93
CA GLN A 123 -20.84 1.94 -12.84
C GLN A 123 -19.51 1.56 -12.21
N ALA A 124 -19.24 0.26 -12.04
CA ALA A 124 -17.96 -0.23 -11.54
C ALA A 124 -16.82 0.09 -12.53
N GLU A 125 -17.03 -0.09 -13.84
CA GLU A 125 -16.04 0.23 -14.87
C GLU A 125 -15.76 1.74 -14.94
N ARG A 126 -16.80 2.57 -14.92
CA ARG A 126 -16.65 4.04 -14.91
C ARG A 126 -15.86 4.50 -13.69
N ALA A 127 -16.17 3.97 -12.51
CA ALA A 127 -15.49 4.37 -11.28
C ALA A 127 -14.01 3.96 -11.25
N ARG A 128 -13.66 2.81 -11.84
CA ARG A 128 -12.26 2.43 -12.06
C ARG A 128 -11.54 3.43 -12.98
N ALA A 129 -12.20 3.86 -14.05
CA ALA A 129 -11.64 4.84 -14.97
C ALA A 129 -11.54 6.27 -14.38
N SER A 130 -12.38 6.63 -13.41
CA SER A 130 -12.40 7.96 -12.78
C SER A 130 -11.64 8.06 -11.46
N PHE A 131 -10.97 6.99 -11.02
CA PHE A 131 -10.30 6.90 -9.71
C PHE A 131 -11.24 7.27 -8.54
N GLU A 132 -12.53 6.98 -8.68
CA GLU A 132 -13.50 7.24 -7.62
C GLU A 132 -13.44 6.16 -6.54
N LYS A 133 -13.55 6.59 -5.28
CA LYS A 133 -13.89 5.68 -4.18
C LYS A 133 -15.34 5.22 -4.34
N ILE A 134 -15.49 3.93 -4.56
CA ILE A 134 -16.78 3.25 -4.59
C ILE A 134 -16.70 1.99 -3.73
N CYS A 135 -17.81 1.63 -3.10
CA CYS A 135 -17.91 0.46 -2.25
C CYS A 135 -19.04 -0.44 -2.76
N VAL A 136 -18.86 -1.76 -2.62
CA VAL A 136 -19.89 -2.75 -2.94
C VAL A 136 -20.67 -3.17 -1.70
N SER A 137 -21.96 -3.43 -1.85
CA SER A 137 -22.84 -3.89 -0.78
C SER A 137 -22.54 -5.32 -0.30
N ASN A 138 -22.00 -6.17 -1.19
CA ASN A 138 -21.61 -7.53 -0.88
C ASN A 138 -20.12 -7.79 -1.19
N PRO A 139 -19.21 -7.50 -0.24
CA PRO A 139 -17.78 -7.73 -0.42
C PRO A 139 -17.43 -9.21 -0.61
N THR A 140 -18.31 -10.15 -0.22
CA THR A 140 -18.01 -11.59 -0.30
C THR A 140 -17.83 -12.13 -1.72
N ALA A 141 -18.28 -11.39 -2.73
CA ALA A 141 -18.07 -11.72 -4.14
C ALA A 141 -16.69 -11.31 -4.67
N LEU A 142 -15.91 -10.54 -3.91
CA LEU A 142 -14.56 -10.08 -4.28
C LEU A 142 -13.48 -11.13 -3.91
N ASP A 143 -12.28 -10.91 -4.45
CA ASP A 143 -11.11 -11.74 -4.12
C ASP A 143 -10.75 -11.60 -2.62
N ALA A 144 -10.28 -12.70 -2.05
CA ALA A 144 -9.71 -12.79 -0.70
C ALA A 144 -8.31 -12.19 -0.62
N ARG A 145 -7.60 -12.17 -1.73
CA ARG A 145 -6.26 -11.62 -1.85
C ARG A 145 -6.35 -10.16 -2.28
N VAL A 146 -5.68 -9.29 -1.54
CA VAL A 146 -5.46 -7.89 -1.96
C VAL A 146 -4.16 -7.80 -2.75
N CYS A 147 -4.13 -6.97 -3.79
CA CYS A 147 -2.93 -6.59 -4.51
C CYS A 147 -2.65 -5.10 -4.31
N PHE A 148 -1.38 -4.77 -4.09
CA PHE A 148 -0.83 -3.43 -3.91
C PHE A 148 0.00 -3.08 -5.14
N PHE A 149 -0.09 -1.82 -5.55
CA PHE A 149 0.44 -1.34 -6.82
C PHE A 149 1.34 -0.13 -6.60
N GLU A 150 2.43 -0.07 -7.37
CA GLU A 150 3.35 1.08 -7.36
C GLU A 150 2.66 2.36 -7.86
N ASP A 151 1.81 2.25 -8.87
CA ASP A 151 1.15 3.41 -9.47
C ASP A 151 -0.34 3.47 -9.10
N ALA A 152 -0.93 4.67 -9.24
CA ALA A 152 -2.37 4.85 -9.14
C ALA A 152 -3.12 4.06 -10.22
N GLY A 153 -4.33 3.60 -9.90
CA GLY A 153 -5.24 2.93 -10.82
C GLY A 153 -4.87 1.47 -11.08
N GLU A 154 -4.29 0.79 -10.09
CA GLU A 154 -3.90 -0.62 -10.17
C GLU A 154 -2.86 -0.89 -11.26
N GLN A 155 -1.84 -0.02 -11.37
CA GLN A 155 -0.80 -0.05 -12.40
C GLN A 155 0.62 -0.23 -11.82
N GLY A 156 1.58 -0.49 -12.71
CA GLY A 156 2.99 -0.63 -12.34
C GLY A 156 3.33 -2.00 -11.76
N ASP A 157 4.38 -2.05 -10.95
CA ASP A 157 4.76 -3.25 -10.22
C ASP A 157 3.64 -3.65 -9.24
N VAL A 158 3.46 -4.95 -9.03
CA VAL A 158 2.38 -5.50 -8.20
C VAL A 158 2.90 -6.46 -7.14
N LYS A 159 2.37 -6.35 -5.91
CA LYS A 159 2.55 -7.32 -4.83
C LYS A 159 1.21 -7.69 -4.24
N CYS A 160 0.92 -8.99 -4.12
CA CYS A 160 -0.34 -9.46 -3.54
C CYS A 160 -0.14 -10.17 -2.20
N LEU A 161 -1.13 -10.04 -1.32
CA LEU A 161 -1.13 -10.54 0.05
C LEU A 161 -2.42 -11.31 0.36
N GLY A 162 -2.28 -12.55 0.80
CA GLY A 162 -3.40 -13.41 1.19
C GLY A 162 -4.08 -12.96 2.49
N PRO A 163 -5.27 -13.52 2.81
CA PRO A 163 -6.00 -13.17 4.01
C PRO A 163 -5.29 -13.65 5.28
N GLY A 164 -5.37 -12.85 6.35
CA GLY A 164 -4.75 -13.16 7.65
C GLY A 164 -3.22 -13.08 7.63
N LEU A 165 -2.66 -12.35 6.66
CA LEU A 165 -1.21 -12.18 6.48
C LEU A 165 -0.83 -10.70 6.52
N GLY A 166 0.42 -10.42 6.88
CA GLY A 166 0.98 -9.08 6.86
C GLY A 166 2.47 -9.05 6.55
N TYR A 167 2.97 -7.93 6.06
CA TYR A 167 4.39 -7.64 5.97
C TYR A 167 4.73 -6.55 6.99
N PRO A 168 5.54 -6.84 8.03
CA PRO A 168 5.93 -5.83 9.01
C PRO A 168 7.01 -4.89 8.49
N ASN A 169 7.72 -5.23 7.41
CA ASN A 169 8.76 -4.38 6.87
C ASN A 169 8.88 -4.50 5.33
N LEU A 170 8.33 -3.51 4.63
CA LEU A 170 8.37 -3.47 3.16
C LEU A 170 9.76 -3.14 2.58
N SER A 171 10.70 -2.64 3.40
CA SER A 171 12.08 -2.37 2.93
C SER A 171 12.87 -3.65 2.64
N ARG A 172 12.40 -4.79 3.18
CA ARG A 172 12.96 -6.13 3.00
C ARG A 172 12.29 -6.93 1.89
N LEU A 173 11.40 -6.29 1.15
CA LEU A 173 10.71 -6.90 0.04
C LEU A 173 11.21 -6.27 -1.25
N SER A 174 11.95 -7.03 -2.05
CA SER A 174 12.50 -6.56 -3.31
C SER A 174 11.42 -6.20 -4.32
N ARG A 175 11.75 -5.25 -5.19
CA ARG A 175 10.90 -4.72 -6.24
C ARG A 175 11.69 -4.43 -7.52
N GLY A 176 11.01 -4.51 -8.65
CA GLY A 176 11.57 -4.31 -9.98
C GLY A 176 12.39 -5.52 -10.48
N PHE A 177 12.64 -5.54 -11.79
CA PHE A 177 13.27 -6.68 -12.49
C PHE A 177 14.64 -7.12 -11.92
N LEU A 178 15.43 -6.18 -11.40
CA LEU A 178 16.75 -6.46 -10.84
C LEU A 178 16.75 -6.61 -9.30
N GLY A 179 15.60 -6.47 -8.65
CA GLY A 179 15.48 -6.56 -7.18
C GLY A 179 16.26 -5.51 -6.40
N THR A 180 16.70 -4.42 -7.05
CA THR A 180 17.52 -3.36 -6.44
C THR A 180 16.72 -2.28 -5.73
N ARG A 181 15.39 -2.29 -5.90
CA ARG A 181 14.44 -1.43 -5.18
C ARG A 181 13.67 -2.27 -4.17
N ASN A 182 12.91 -1.62 -3.31
CA ASN A 182 12.00 -2.28 -2.38
C ASN A 182 10.60 -1.65 -2.42
N TRP A 183 9.70 -2.18 -1.61
CA TRP A 183 8.29 -1.76 -1.54
C TRP A 183 8.01 -0.67 -0.49
N ASN A 184 9.01 -0.24 0.29
CA ASN A 184 8.83 0.79 1.31
C ASN A 184 8.60 2.16 0.66
N ASP A 185 7.54 2.85 1.08
CA ASP A 185 7.17 4.18 0.57
C ASP A 185 6.91 4.17 -0.96
N VAL A 186 6.24 3.13 -1.49
CA VAL A 186 5.95 2.99 -2.94
C VAL A 186 4.48 2.76 -3.28
N ILE A 187 3.67 2.29 -2.32
CA ILE A 187 2.29 1.85 -2.63
C ILE A 187 1.43 3.08 -2.91
N SER A 188 0.84 3.12 -4.11
CA SER A 188 -0.03 4.21 -4.58
C SER A 188 -1.48 3.80 -4.82
N SER A 189 -1.77 2.50 -4.98
CA SER A 189 -3.14 2.00 -5.04
C SER A 189 -3.25 0.54 -4.60
N LEU A 190 -4.48 0.07 -4.38
CA LEU A 190 -4.79 -1.30 -3.99
C LEU A 190 -6.05 -1.82 -4.69
N SER A 191 -6.05 -3.11 -5.00
CA SER A 191 -7.19 -3.79 -5.61
C SER A 191 -8.38 -3.89 -4.66
N TRP A 192 -9.55 -4.08 -5.24
CA TRP A 192 -10.72 -4.52 -4.48
C TRP A 192 -10.48 -5.81 -3.71
N CYS A 193 -10.83 -5.79 -2.44
CA CYS A 193 -10.69 -6.92 -1.53
C CYS A 193 -11.98 -7.13 -0.73
N ARG A 194 -12.30 -8.39 -0.44
CA ARG A 194 -13.43 -8.74 0.43
C ARG A 194 -13.16 -8.52 1.93
N PHE A 195 -11.91 -8.29 2.29
CA PHE A 195 -11.45 -8.11 3.66
C PHE A 195 -10.92 -6.69 3.87
N ASP A 196 -10.95 -6.27 5.12
CA ASP A 196 -10.36 -5.00 5.54
C ASP A 196 -8.83 -5.09 5.38
N VAL A 197 -8.23 -3.96 5.00
CA VAL A 197 -6.78 -3.86 4.77
C VAL A 197 -6.25 -2.65 5.50
N SER A 198 -5.11 -2.79 6.18
CA SER A 198 -4.42 -1.67 6.83
C SER A 198 -3.04 -1.47 6.22
N LEU A 199 -2.72 -0.21 5.95
CA LEU A 199 -1.41 0.27 5.53
C LEU A 199 -0.87 1.15 6.65
N PHE A 200 0.40 1.02 6.97
CA PHE A 200 1.03 1.69 8.08
C PHE A 200 2.24 2.48 7.62
N ASP A 201 2.44 3.68 8.16
CA ASP A 201 3.54 4.57 7.76
C ASP A 201 4.87 4.28 8.49
N ALA A 202 4.88 3.26 9.36
CA ALA A 202 6.06 2.73 10.02
C ALA A 202 6.14 1.20 9.94
N PHE A 203 7.31 0.65 10.29
CA PHE A 203 7.54 -0.79 10.38
C PHE A 203 6.76 -1.42 11.54
N ASP A 204 6.67 -2.75 11.54
CA ASP A 204 6.06 -3.57 12.58
C ASP A 204 4.60 -3.16 12.89
N TRP A 205 3.88 -2.72 11.85
CA TRP A 205 2.49 -2.26 11.90
C TRP A 205 2.25 -1.08 12.86
N GLN A 206 3.26 -0.22 13.01
CA GLN A 206 3.22 0.97 13.86
C GLN A 206 2.90 2.26 13.08
N GLY A 207 2.83 3.40 13.79
CA GLY A 207 2.64 4.72 13.16
C GLY A 207 1.20 5.03 12.77
N ASN A 208 0.96 5.96 11.85
CA ASN A 208 -0.41 6.19 11.36
C ASN A 208 -0.94 4.94 10.63
N GLU A 209 -2.24 4.71 10.68
CA GLU A 209 -2.93 3.64 9.94
C GLU A 209 -3.78 4.27 8.84
N PHE A 210 -3.61 3.87 7.59
CA PHE A 210 -4.64 4.01 6.57
C PHE A 210 -5.41 2.71 6.47
N PHE A 211 -6.67 2.77 6.87
CA PHE A 211 -7.62 1.67 6.84
C PHE A 211 -8.43 1.75 5.54
N ALA A 212 -8.27 0.75 4.69
CA ALA A 212 -9.08 0.54 3.50
C ALA A 212 -10.21 -0.45 3.84
N PRO A 213 -11.47 0.01 3.94
CA PRO A 213 -12.58 -0.85 4.25
C PRO A 213 -12.81 -1.91 3.17
N LYS A 214 -13.20 -3.11 3.59
CA LYS A 214 -13.59 -4.18 2.67
C LYS A 214 -14.65 -3.71 1.68
N GLY A 215 -14.54 -4.19 0.45
CA GLY A 215 -15.49 -3.84 -0.60
C GLY A 215 -15.32 -2.46 -1.20
N CYS A 216 -14.40 -1.62 -0.71
CA CYS A 216 -14.15 -0.29 -1.24
C CYS A 216 -12.92 -0.24 -2.16
N THR A 217 -12.97 0.56 -3.23
CA THR A 217 -11.77 0.88 -4.05
C THR A 217 -10.91 1.86 -3.28
N THR A 218 -9.59 1.75 -3.44
CA THR A 218 -8.66 2.86 -3.15
C THR A 218 -7.72 3.00 -4.35
N PRO A 219 -8.21 3.64 -5.44
CA PRO A 219 -7.53 3.64 -6.72
C PRO A 219 -6.40 4.67 -6.77
N ASP A 220 -6.34 5.60 -5.83
CA ASP A 220 -5.27 6.59 -5.71
C ASP A 220 -5.11 7.01 -4.24
N LEU A 221 -4.03 6.56 -3.61
CA LEU A 221 -3.67 6.91 -2.23
C LEU A 221 -3.12 8.34 -2.12
N SER A 222 -2.56 8.90 -3.20
CA SER A 222 -2.02 10.27 -3.18
C SER A 222 -3.12 11.31 -2.99
N ARG A 223 -4.33 11.03 -3.50
CA ARG A 223 -5.54 11.85 -3.24
C ARG A 223 -5.85 12.00 -1.75
N PHE A 224 -5.47 11.01 -0.95
CA PHE A 224 -5.63 11.00 0.51
C PHE A 224 -4.34 11.35 1.26
N GLY A 225 -3.34 11.91 0.58
CA GLY A 225 -2.08 12.24 1.23
C GLY A 225 -1.31 11.00 1.72
N TRP A 226 -1.62 9.81 1.22
CA TRP A 226 -1.04 8.54 1.69
C TRP A 226 -0.09 7.87 0.67
N GLY A 227 -0.10 8.31 -0.58
CA GLY A 227 0.80 7.80 -1.62
C GLY A 227 2.26 7.85 -1.15
N ASP A 228 3.01 6.77 -1.41
CA ASP A 228 4.44 6.67 -1.07
C ASP A 228 4.76 6.82 0.43
N ARG A 229 3.90 6.32 1.31
CA ARG A 229 4.15 6.36 2.79
C ARG A 229 4.24 5.01 3.46
N THR A 230 3.80 3.97 2.77
CA THR A 230 3.53 2.69 3.41
C THR A 230 4.82 1.94 3.68
N ALA A 231 5.04 1.57 4.93
CA ALA A 231 6.21 0.83 5.41
C ALA A 231 5.86 -0.59 5.90
N SER A 232 4.61 -0.83 6.28
CA SER A 232 4.09 -2.15 6.60
C SER A 232 2.60 -2.28 6.26
N ILE A 233 2.13 -3.52 6.03
CA ILE A 233 0.77 -3.82 5.54
C ILE A 233 0.16 -5.06 6.17
N VAL A 234 -1.18 -5.08 6.24
CA VAL A 234 -1.98 -6.18 6.77
C VAL A 234 -3.23 -6.40 5.92
N ASN A 235 -3.50 -7.65 5.56
CA ASN A 235 -4.82 -8.11 5.11
C ASN A 235 -5.45 -8.91 6.25
N TRP A 236 -6.49 -8.36 6.91
CA TRP A 236 -6.99 -8.90 8.17
C TRP A 236 -7.67 -10.27 8.03
N GLY A 237 -8.22 -10.59 6.85
CA GLY A 237 -8.83 -11.89 6.58
C GLY A 237 -10.10 -12.22 7.38
N SER A 238 -10.69 -11.26 8.08
CA SER A 238 -11.88 -11.42 8.92
C SER A 238 -12.82 -10.22 8.83
#